data_AF-A0A8C5FHD2-F1
#
_entry.id   AF-A0A8C5FHD2-F1
#
_cell.length_a   1.000
_cell.length_b   1.000
_cell.length_c   1.000
_cell.angle_alpha   90.00
_cell.angle_beta   90.00
_cell.angle_gamma   90.00
#
_symmetry.space_group_name_H-M   'P 1'
#
loop_
_entity.id
_entity.type
_entity.pdbx_description
1 polymer ?
#
loop_
_entity_poly.entity_id
_entity_poly.type
_entity_poly.pdbx_seq_one_letter_code
_entity_poly.pdbx_strand_id
1 'polypeptide(L)'
;MTSAAFLILLVLPLVSSQSYHWGACPDPKIQPNFNIEKYLGTWYEIEKLPASFERGKCIEANYNTRPDGTIQVLNSQFYKQKFRTVEGTAVIPDPREPARLKVSFSYFTPYAPYWVLTTDYSTVAVVYSCTDVLHLFHIDFAWILSRSRFVQPQTVQYAKQLLAGEGVDVFRMKPTDQLGCKD
;
A
#
# COMPACT_ATOMS: atom_id res chain seq x y z
N MET A 1 49.32 -24.59 -15.00
CA MET A 1 48.82 -23.43 -14.21
C MET A 1 48.42 -22.33 -15.18
N THR A 2 47.16 -22.28 -15.59
CA THR A 2 46.59 -21.10 -16.26
C THR A 2 45.18 -20.96 -15.74
N SER A 3 45.02 -20.00 -14.84
CA SER A 3 43.79 -19.69 -14.14
C SER A 3 42.82 -19.05 -15.14
N ALA A 4 41.72 -19.73 -15.47
CA ALA A 4 40.60 -19.12 -16.19
C ALA A 4 39.80 -18.32 -15.17
N ALA A 5 39.99 -16.99 -15.18
CA ALA A 5 39.18 -16.07 -14.40
C ALA A 5 37.72 -16.18 -14.84
N PHE A 6 36.86 -16.65 -13.94
CA PHE A 6 35.42 -16.60 -14.11
C PHE A 6 34.97 -15.14 -14.09
N LEU A 7 34.71 -14.59 -15.28
CA LEU A 7 34.00 -13.32 -15.42
C LEU A 7 32.52 -13.60 -15.07
N ILE A 8 32.15 -13.46 -13.80
CA ILE A 8 30.75 -13.43 -13.38
C ILE A 8 30.17 -12.14 -13.94
N LEU A 9 29.53 -12.24 -15.11
CA LEU A 9 28.70 -11.16 -15.65
C LEU A 9 27.48 -11.04 -14.72
N LEU A 10 27.56 -10.13 -13.75
CA LEU A 10 26.45 -9.68 -12.93
C LEU A 10 25.44 -9.00 -13.86
N VAL A 11 24.54 -9.79 -14.44
CA VAL A 11 23.32 -9.29 -15.08
C VAL A 11 22.45 -8.77 -13.94
N LEU A 12 22.62 -7.50 -13.58
CA LEU A 12 21.68 -6.80 -12.71
C LEU A 12 20.32 -6.77 -13.42
N PRO A 13 19.28 -7.47 -12.92
CA PRO A 13 17.97 -7.25 -13.45
C PRO A 13 17.53 -5.86 -12.99
N LEU A 14 17.59 -4.87 -13.88
CA LEU A 14 16.91 -3.59 -13.75
C LEU A 14 15.39 -3.83 -13.85
N VAL A 15 14.83 -4.44 -12.81
CA VAL A 15 13.39 -4.53 -12.62
C VAL A 15 13.07 -3.86 -11.28
N SER A 16 13.11 -2.53 -11.30
CA SER A 16 12.80 -1.66 -10.15
C SER A 16 11.30 -1.58 -9.86
N SER A 17 10.60 -2.71 -9.87
CA SER A 17 9.14 -2.71 -9.69
C SER A 17 8.70 -2.85 -8.23
N GLN A 18 9.60 -3.18 -7.29
CA GLN A 18 9.31 -3.36 -5.86
C GLN A 18 10.49 -2.87 -5.01
N SER A 19 10.20 -2.38 -3.80
CA SER A 19 11.20 -2.01 -2.80
C SER A 19 11.67 -3.23 -2.03
N TYR A 20 12.90 -3.66 -2.29
CA TYR A 20 13.58 -4.68 -1.47
C TYR A 20 14.48 -3.97 -0.46
N HIS A 21 14.30 -4.32 0.80
CA HIS A 21 15.06 -3.77 1.91
C HIS A 21 15.69 -4.91 2.72
N TRP A 22 16.93 -4.75 3.15
CA TRP A 22 17.60 -5.74 3.98
C TRP A 22 17.04 -5.73 5.41
N GLY A 23 16.99 -6.91 6.03
CA GLY A 23 16.50 -7.09 7.39
C GLY A 23 14.98 -7.24 7.49
N ALA A 24 14.50 -7.35 8.73
CA ALA A 24 13.09 -7.55 9.05
C ALA A 24 12.24 -6.31 8.71
N CYS A 25 10.93 -6.51 8.60
CA CYS A 25 9.98 -5.42 8.49
C CYS A 25 10.09 -4.46 9.69
N PRO A 26 9.97 -3.14 9.46
CA PRO A 26 9.77 -2.19 10.55
C PRO A 26 8.43 -2.48 11.24
N ASP A 27 8.34 -2.09 12.52
CA ASP A 27 7.09 -2.15 13.29
C ASP A 27 6.60 -0.73 13.62
N PRO A 28 5.92 -0.07 12.67
CA PRO A 28 5.53 1.32 12.82
C PRO A 28 4.38 1.48 13.80
N LYS A 29 4.25 2.69 14.36
CA LYS A 29 3.08 3.04 15.16
C LYS A 29 1.81 3.05 14.29
N ILE A 30 0.75 2.47 14.84
CA ILE A 30 -0.57 2.38 14.22
C ILE A 30 -1.54 3.42 14.79
N GLN A 31 -2.60 3.71 14.04
CA GLN A 31 -3.65 4.64 14.46
C GLN A 31 -4.25 4.19 15.80
N PRO A 32 -4.16 5.00 16.87
CA PRO A 32 -4.80 4.67 18.14
C PRO A 32 -6.32 4.77 18.01
N ASN A 33 -7.03 3.88 18.72
CA ASN A 33 -8.50 3.84 18.75
C ASN A 33 -9.14 3.83 17.35
N PHE A 34 -8.55 3.07 16.43
CA PHE A 34 -9.02 3.02 15.05
C PHE A 34 -10.48 2.50 14.98
N ASN A 35 -11.31 3.25 14.27
CA ASN A 35 -12.72 2.93 14.07
C ASN A 35 -12.96 2.58 12.60
N ILE A 36 -13.19 1.29 12.33
CA ILE A 36 -13.40 0.78 10.97
C ILE A 36 -14.63 1.41 10.30
N GLU A 37 -15.73 1.62 11.02
CA GLU A 37 -16.97 2.19 10.48
C GLU A 37 -16.75 3.60 9.89
N LYS A 38 -15.91 4.41 10.54
CA LYS A 38 -15.55 5.74 10.03
C LYS A 38 -14.59 5.67 8.84
N TYR A 39 -13.87 4.57 8.69
CA TYR A 39 -12.90 4.35 7.61
C TYR A 39 -13.54 3.83 6.32
N LEU A 40 -14.74 3.25 6.39
CA LEU A 40 -15.48 2.76 5.23
C LEU A 40 -15.74 3.83 4.17
N GLY A 41 -16.15 3.39 2.98
CA GLY A 41 -16.38 4.22 1.81
C GLY A 41 -15.15 4.34 0.92
N THR A 42 -15.17 5.35 0.04
CA THR A 42 -14.14 5.51 -1.00
C THR A 42 -12.92 6.28 -0.48
N TRP A 43 -11.75 5.81 -0.89
CA TRP A 43 -10.45 6.46 -0.74
C TRP A 43 -9.72 6.49 -2.07
N TYR A 44 -9.21 7.65 -2.46
CA TYR A 44 -8.39 7.85 -3.65
C TYR A 44 -6.91 7.70 -3.29
N GLU A 45 -6.17 6.97 -4.12
CA GLU A 45 -4.72 6.85 -3.97
C GLU A 45 -4.06 8.14 -4.46
N ILE A 46 -3.33 8.84 -3.58
CA ILE A 46 -2.64 10.10 -3.89
C ILE A 46 -1.19 9.85 -4.23
N GLU A 47 -0.49 9.09 -3.39
CA GLU A 47 0.87 8.62 -3.66
C GLU A 47 1.05 7.21 -3.11
N LYS A 48 1.97 6.46 -3.72
CA LYS A 48 2.32 5.13 -3.23
C LYS A 48 3.79 4.77 -3.44
N LEU A 49 4.30 3.83 -2.66
CA LEU A 49 5.49 3.07 -3.06
C LEU A 49 5.20 2.23 -4.31
N PRO A 50 6.20 1.95 -5.17
CA PRO A 50 5.98 1.20 -6.40
C PRO A 50 5.34 -0.18 -6.17
N ALA A 51 4.13 -0.35 -6.70
CA ALA A 51 3.37 -1.59 -6.66
C ALA A 51 3.11 -2.11 -8.08
N SER A 52 3.63 -3.29 -8.40
CA SER A 52 3.55 -3.88 -9.74
C SER A 52 2.11 -4.18 -10.20
N PHE A 53 1.18 -4.30 -9.26
CA PHE A 53 -0.25 -4.56 -9.49
C PHE A 53 -1.09 -3.28 -9.73
N GLU A 54 -0.54 -2.09 -9.47
CA GLU A 54 -1.22 -0.79 -9.53
C GLU A 54 -0.53 0.18 -10.50
N ARG A 55 -0.53 -0.16 -11.79
CA ARG A 55 0.18 0.61 -12.84
C ARG A 55 -0.67 1.65 -13.58
N GLY A 56 -1.94 1.78 -13.20
CA GLY A 56 -2.91 2.67 -13.82
C GLY A 56 -2.90 4.10 -13.26
N LYS A 57 -3.95 4.83 -13.63
CA LYS A 57 -4.35 6.13 -13.10
C LYS A 57 -5.76 6.03 -12.50
N CYS A 58 -6.24 7.08 -11.85
CA CYS A 58 -7.56 7.13 -11.23
C CYS A 58 -7.79 5.97 -10.26
N ILE A 59 -6.77 5.68 -9.45
CA ILE A 59 -6.81 4.53 -8.54
C ILE A 59 -7.60 4.93 -7.30
N GLU A 60 -8.56 4.08 -6.96
CA GLU A 60 -9.42 4.25 -5.79
C GLU A 60 -9.75 2.88 -5.18
N ALA A 61 -10.03 2.92 -3.88
CA ALA A 61 -10.43 1.78 -3.08
C ALA A 61 -11.77 2.11 -2.39
N ASN A 62 -12.78 1.29 -2.59
CA ASN A 62 -14.03 1.36 -1.84
C ASN A 62 -14.07 0.25 -0.79
N TYR A 63 -14.31 0.63 0.46
CA TYR A 63 -14.41 -0.28 1.59
C TYR A 63 -15.86 -0.37 2.06
N ASN A 64 -16.40 -1.59 2.18
CA ASN A 64 -17.76 -1.79 2.63
C ASN A 64 -17.87 -3.00 3.56
N THR A 65 -18.77 -2.95 4.55
CA THR A 65 -18.99 -4.06 5.47
C THR A 65 -19.74 -5.19 4.79
N ARG A 66 -19.33 -6.44 5.04
CA ARG A 66 -20.05 -7.64 4.62
C ARG A 66 -20.90 -8.21 5.78
N PRO A 67 -21.95 -9.00 5.47
CA PRO A 67 -22.78 -9.63 6.50
C PRO A 67 -22.02 -10.56 7.46
N ASP A 68 -20.88 -11.11 7.03
CA ASP A 68 -20.03 -11.98 7.85
C ASP A 68 -19.06 -11.20 8.76
N GLY A 69 -19.14 -9.87 8.78
CA GLY A 69 -18.28 -8.99 9.57
C GLY A 69 -16.90 -8.72 8.94
N THR A 70 -16.60 -9.28 7.76
CA THR A 70 -15.41 -8.91 6.99
C THR A 70 -15.65 -7.62 6.20
N ILE A 71 -14.58 -7.04 5.67
CA ILE A 71 -14.66 -5.81 4.88
C ILE A 71 -14.40 -6.16 3.41
N GLN A 72 -15.33 -5.85 2.54
CA GLN A 72 -15.11 -5.84 1.10
C GLN A 72 -14.14 -4.72 0.75
N VAL A 73 -13.14 -5.04 -0.08
CA VAL A 73 -12.21 -4.06 -0.66
C VAL A 73 -12.36 -4.11 -2.17
N LEU A 74 -12.95 -3.08 -2.77
CA LEU A 74 -13.06 -2.95 -4.22
C LEU A 74 -12.06 -1.90 -4.71
N ASN A 75 -10.96 -2.36 -5.29
CA ASN A 75 -9.99 -1.49 -5.94
C ASN A 75 -10.35 -1.31 -7.41
N SER A 76 -10.23 -0.09 -7.91
CA SER A 76 -10.40 0.22 -9.32
C SER A 76 -9.24 1.05 -9.86
N GLN A 77 -8.94 0.90 -11.15
CA GLN A 77 -7.94 1.69 -11.85
C GLN A 77 -8.28 1.82 -13.33
N PHE A 78 -7.84 2.91 -13.96
CA PHE A 78 -7.83 3.05 -15.41
C PHE A 78 -6.43 2.76 -15.94
N TYR A 79 -6.28 1.68 -16.72
CA TYR A 79 -5.00 1.24 -17.24
C TYR A 79 -5.10 0.77 -18.68
N LYS A 80 -4.24 1.29 -19.56
CA LYS A 80 -4.23 1.01 -21.01
C LYS A 80 -5.61 1.20 -21.66
N GLN A 81 -6.23 2.36 -21.38
CA GLN A 81 -7.55 2.75 -21.88
C GLN A 81 -8.71 1.83 -21.42
N LYS A 82 -8.49 1.00 -20.40
CA LYS A 82 -9.52 0.10 -19.87
C LYS A 82 -9.69 0.34 -18.38
N PHE A 83 -10.93 0.42 -17.95
CA PHE A 83 -11.28 0.33 -16.54
C PHE A 83 -11.06 -1.11 -16.05
N ARG A 84 -10.42 -1.25 -14.89
CA ARG A 84 -10.12 -2.54 -14.27
C ARG A 84 -10.50 -2.47 -12.81
N THR A 85 -11.11 -3.53 -12.32
CA THR A 85 -11.46 -3.70 -10.91
C THR A 85 -10.87 -4.99 -10.38
N VAL A 86 -10.60 -5.00 -9.07
CA VAL A 86 -10.30 -6.21 -8.32
C VAL A 86 -10.99 -6.11 -6.96
N GLU A 87 -11.69 -7.19 -6.60
CA GLU A 87 -12.34 -7.31 -5.30
C GLU A 87 -11.48 -8.18 -4.38
N GLY A 88 -11.41 -7.78 -3.12
CA GLY A 88 -10.77 -8.53 -2.05
C GLY A 88 -11.56 -8.47 -0.75
N THR A 89 -10.93 -9.02 0.28
CA THR A 89 -11.45 -9.10 1.64
C THR A 89 -10.40 -8.58 2.61
N ALA A 90 -10.77 -7.66 3.49
CA ALA A 90 -10.00 -7.30 4.66
C ALA A 90 -10.61 -7.89 5.93
N VAL A 91 -9.74 -8.26 6.86
CA VAL A 91 -10.10 -8.78 8.19
C VAL A 91 -9.31 -8.07 9.27
N ILE A 92 -9.90 -7.97 10.47
CA ILE A 92 -9.24 -7.48 11.68
C ILE A 92 -8.88 -8.71 12.53
N PRO A 93 -7.60 -9.14 12.55
CA PRO A 93 -7.18 -10.36 13.25
C PRO A 93 -7.18 -10.23 14.79
N ASP A 94 -6.85 -9.05 15.33
CA ASP A 94 -6.94 -8.76 16.76
C ASP A 94 -7.83 -7.51 16.97
N PRO A 95 -9.02 -7.64 17.58
CA PRO A 95 -9.88 -6.51 17.91
C PRO A 95 -9.25 -5.45 18.82
N ARG A 96 -8.15 -5.78 19.53
CA ARG A 96 -7.40 -4.82 20.37
C ARG A 96 -6.48 -3.93 19.54
N GLU A 97 -6.12 -4.33 18.33
CA GLU A 97 -5.31 -3.56 17.39
C GLU A 97 -6.04 -3.40 16.03
N PRO A 98 -7.21 -2.74 16.01
CA PRO A 98 -8.09 -2.75 14.83
C PRO A 98 -7.50 -2.05 13.59
N ALA A 99 -6.44 -1.26 13.76
CA ALA A 99 -5.69 -0.65 12.66
C ALA A 99 -4.71 -1.62 11.97
N ARG A 100 -4.46 -2.82 12.53
CA ARG A 100 -3.63 -3.87 11.91
C ARG A 100 -4.50 -4.87 11.16
N LEU A 101 -5.07 -4.42 10.04
CA LEU A 101 -5.86 -5.29 9.18
C LEU A 101 -4.94 -6.24 8.39
N LYS A 102 -5.57 -7.24 7.78
CA LYS A 102 -4.95 -7.99 6.69
C LYS A 102 -5.90 -8.07 5.50
N VAL A 103 -5.37 -8.03 4.28
CA VAL A 103 -6.14 -8.05 3.03
C VAL A 103 -5.76 -9.24 2.15
N SER A 104 -6.74 -9.79 1.43
CA SER A 104 -6.49 -10.78 0.37
C SER A 104 -7.38 -10.49 -0.84
N PHE A 105 -6.82 -10.65 -2.04
CA PHE A 105 -7.51 -10.48 -3.32
C PHE A 105 -7.64 -11.80 -4.10
N SER A 106 -7.28 -12.93 -3.49
CA SER A 106 -7.41 -14.26 -4.07
C SER A 106 -7.49 -15.31 -2.98
N TYR A 107 -8.34 -16.32 -3.18
CA TYR A 107 -8.45 -17.46 -2.26
C TYR A 107 -7.16 -18.30 -2.16
N PHE A 108 -6.25 -18.16 -3.13
CA PHE A 108 -5.01 -18.93 -3.20
C PHE A 108 -3.80 -18.21 -2.62
N THR A 109 -3.94 -16.94 -2.22
CA THR A 109 -2.84 -16.14 -1.68
C THR A 109 -3.05 -15.88 -0.19
N PRO A 110 -1.96 -15.91 0.61
CA PRO A 110 -2.06 -15.53 2.01
C PRO A 110 -2.49 -14.07 2.13
N TYR A 111 -3.12 -13.75 3.27
CA TYR A 111 -3.46 -12.37 3.60
C TYR A 111 -2.18 -11.54 3.81
N ALA A 112 -2.09 -10.40 3.13
CA ALA A 112 -1.03 -9.42 3.30
C ALA A 112 -1.40 -8.42 4.41
N PRO A 113 -0.42 -7.90 5.18
CA PRO A 113 -0.68 -6.82 6.15
C PRO A 113 -1.27 -5.57 5.49
N TYR A 114 -2.20 -4.89 6.16
CA TYR A 114 -2.72 -3.58 5.79
C TYR A 114 -2.85 -2.77 7.08
N TRP A 115 -1.85 -1.95 7.37
CA TRP A 115 -1.76 -1.23 8.64
C TRP A 115 -2.08 0.24 8.42
N VAL A 116 -3.11 0.74 9.10
CA VAL A 116 -3.44 2.16 9.10
C VAL A 116 -2.58 2.86 10.14
N LEU A 117 -1.57 3.61 9.67
CA LEU A 117 -0.62 4.29 10.56
C LEU A 117 -1.24 5.55 11.18
N THR A 118 -1.96 6.32 10.37
CA THR A 118 -2.75 7.45 10.83
C THR A 118 -3.93 7.68 9.90
N THR A 119 -5.04 8.17 10.46
CA THR A 119 -6.14 8.74 9.67
C THR A 119 -6.98 9.67 10.51
N ASP A 120 -7.49 10.73 9.90
CA ASP A 120 -8.56 11.57 10.46
C ASP A 120 -9.95 11.16 9.95
N TYR A 121 -10.03 10.03 9.24
CA TYR A 121 -11.20 9.41 8.60
C TYR A 121 -11.86 10.22 7.48
N SER A 122 -11.58 11.51 7.38
CA SER A 122 -12.34 12.48 6.59
C SER A 122 -11.52 13.20 5.53
N THR A 123 -10.19 13.21 5.65
CA THR A 123 -9.31 13.82 4.65
C THR A 123 -8.23 12.87 4.18
N VAL A 124 -7.46 12.26 5.10
CA VAL A 124 -6.24 11.51 4.76
C VAL A 124 -6.15 10.21 5.55
N ALA A 125 -5.58 9.19 4.92
CA ALA A 125 -5.13 7.99 5.58
C ALA A 125 -3.73 7.61 5.07
N VAL A 126 -2.86 7.19 6.00
CA VAL A 126 -1.53 6.68 5.68
C VAL A 126 -1.51 5.20 6.00
N VAL A 127 -1.23 4.40 4.99
CA VAL A 127 -1.28 2.94 5.06
C VAL A 127 0.08 2.36 4.77
N TYR A 128 0.47 1.34 5.52
CA TYR A 128 1.70 0.59 5.34
C TYR A 128 1.42 -0.91 5.27
N SER A 129 2.22 -1.62 4.47
CA SER A 129 2.22 -3.07 4.37
C SER A 129 3.66 -3.50 4.25
N CYS A 130 4.06 -4.53 5.01
CA CYS A 130 5.37 -5.11 4.89
C CYS A 130 5.30 -6.62 5.01
N THR A 131 6.00 -7.32 4.14
CA THR A 131 6.12 -8.77 4.16
C THR A 131 7.59 -9.15 4.25
N ASP A 132 7.93 -9.85 5.33
CA ASP A 132 9.25 -10.44 5.54
C ASP A 132 9.45 -11.62 4.58
N VAL A 133 10.64 -11.71 3.99
CA VAL A 133 11.05 -12.80 3.11
C VAL A 133 12.26 -13.50 3.73
N LEU A 134 11.98 -14.65 4.35
CA LEU A 134 12.96 -15.56 4.94
C LEU A 134 13.87 -14.89 5.99
N HIS A 135 13.41 -13.82 6.65
CA HIS A 135 14.18 -12.99 7.59
C HIS A 135 15.47 -12.38 7.04
N LEU A 136 15.63 -12.37 5.71
CA LEU A 136 16.81 -11.82 5.03
C LEU A 136 16.53 -10.43 4.49
N PHE A 137 15.37 -10.27 3.87
CA PHE A 137 14.91 -9.01 3.31
C PHE A 137 13.40 -8.91 3.47
N HIS A 138 12.86 -7.71 3.31
CA HIS A 138 11.43 -7.48 3.26
C HIS A 138 11.03 -6.70 2.01
N ILE A 139 9.74 -6.81 1.70
CA ILE A 139 9.08 -6.03 0.66
C ILE A 139 8.03 -5.20 1.36
N ASP A 140 8.05 -3.90 1.11
CA ASP A 140 7.10 -2.97 1.67
C ASP A 140 6.30 -2.22 0.61
N PHE A 141 5.13 -1.77 1.05
CA PHE A 141 4.26 -0.90 0.32
C PHE A 141 3.74 0.16 1.29
N ALA A 142 3.53 1.36 0.77
CA ALA A 142 2.92 2.44 1.52
C ALA A 142 2.01 3.22 0.59
N TRP A 143 0.88 3.68 1.10
CA TRP A 143 -0.08 4.48 0.37
C TRP A 143 -0.47 5.71 1.19
N ILE A 144 -0.52 6.85 0.52
CA ILE A 144 -1.21 8.04 1.00
C ILE A 144 -2.55 8.05 0.29
N LEU A 145 -3.61 7.87 1.07
CA LEU A 145 -4.98 7.85 0.61
C LEU A 145 -5.70 9.13 1.02
N SER A 146 -6.70 9.53 0.24
CA SER A 146 -7.51 10.71 0.54
C SER A 146 -8.98 10.53 0.20
N ARG A 147 -9.87 11.23 0.91
CA ARG A 147 -11.31 11.32 0.55
C ARG A 147 -11.58 12.19 -0.69
N SER A 148 -10.59 12.95 -1.15
CA SER A 148 -10.63 13.75 -2.37
C SER A 148 -9.48 13.38 -3.31
N ARG A 149 -9.74 13.38 -4.62
CA ARG A 149 -8.71 13.17 -5.67
C ARG A 149 -7.57 14.18 -5.63
N PHE A 150 -7.82 15.36 -5.05
CA PHE A 150 -6.82 16.41 -4.89
C PHE A 150 -6.77 16.86 -3.43
N VAL A 151 -5.55 16.94 -2.90
CA VAL A 151 -5.26 17.34 -1.52
C VAL A 151 -4.23 18.46 -1.50
N GLN A 152 -4.18 19.16 -0.37
CA GLN A 152 -3.18 20.21 -0.17
C GLN A 152 -1.77 19.59 -0.12
N PRO A 153 -0.75 20.22 -0.71
CA PRO A 153 0.64 19.73 -0.65
C PRO A 153 1.14 19.46 0.77
N GLN A 154 0.70 20.26 1.74
CA GLN A 154 1.05 20.13 3.15
C GLN A 154 0.56 18.80 3.74
N THR A 155 -0.62 18.31 3.34
CA THR A 155 -1.16 17.02 3.77
C THR A 155 -0.27 15.86 3.28
N VAL A 156 0.18 15.93 2.03
CA VAL A 156 1.09 14.93 1.45
C VAL A 156 2.46 14.98 2.12
N GLN A 157 2.99 16.19 2.37
CA GLN A 157 4.26 16.38 3.06
C GLN A 157 4.21 15.81 4.49
N TYR A 158 3.14 16.08 5.23
CA TYR A 158 2.92 15.51 6.57
C TYR A 158 2.92 13.98 6.52
N ALA A 159 2.15 13.38 5.60
CA ALA A 159 2.07 11.93 5.45
C ALA A 159 3.43 11.29 5.11
N LYS A 160 4.22 11.94 4.23
CA LYS A 160 5.59 11.50 3.94
C LYS A 160 6.53 11.65 5.13
N GLN A 161 6.43 12.72 5.91
CA GLN A 161 7.25 12.88 7.11
C GLN A 161 6.94 11.80 8.15
N LEU A 162 5.67 11.42 8.30
CA LEU A 162 5.28 10.31 9.17
C LEU A 162 5.89 8.99 8.67
N LEU A 163 5.72 8.66 7.40
CA LEU A 163 6.31 7.44 6.80
C LEU A 163 7.84 7.40 6.95
N ALA A 164 8.52 8.51 6.67
CA ALA A 164 9.96 8.61 6.81
C ALA A 164 10.41 8.43 8.28
N GLY A 165 9.65 8.97 9.24
CA GLY A 165 9.90 8.78 10.67
C GLY A 165 9.78 7.34 11.13
N GLU A 166 8.98 6.53 10.43
CA GLU A 166 8.82 5.09 10.66
C GLU A 166 9.79 4.23 9.82
N GLY A 167 10.76 4.85 9.14
CA GLY A 167 11.82 4.17 8.39
C GLY A 167 11.50 3.82 6.93
N VAL A 168 10.38 4.33 6.39
CA VAL A 168 9.97 4.09 5.00
C VAL A 168 10.72 5.02 4.04
N ASP A 169 11.23 4.49 2.93
CA ASP A 169 11.94 5.27 1.91
C ASP A 169 10.96 6.06 1.01
N VAL A 170 10.56 7.24 1.51
CA VAL A 170 9.57 8.08 0.82
C VAL A 170 10.06 8.71 -0.48
N PHE A 171 11.36 8.68 -0.80
CA PHE A 171 11.88 9.18 -2.08
C PHE A 171 11.47 8.30 -3.25
N ARG A 172 11.10 7.05 -2.97
CA ARG A 172 10.60 6.10 -3.96
C ARG A 172 9.11 6.24 -4.23
N MET A 173 8.38 6.95 -3.37
CA MET A 173 6.95 7.17 -3.57
C MET A 173 6.69 7.94 -4.87
N LYS A 174 5.63 7.54 -5.56
CA LYS A 174 5.19 8.14 -6.81
C LYS A 174 3.78 8.68 -6.65
N PRO A 175 3.51 9.90 -7.15
CA PRO A 175 2.16 10.41 -7.21
C PRO A 175 1.33 9.61 -8.21
N THR A 176 0.06 9.44 -7.87
CA THR A 176 -0.93 8.78 -8.71
C THR A 176 -1.66 9.84 -9.53
N ASP A 177 -1.78 9.61 -10.83
CA ASP A 177 -2.51 10.51 -11.72
C ASP A 177 -4.02 10.41 -11.45
N GLN A 178 -4.59 11.45 -10.87
CA GLN A 178 -6.02 11.59 -10.59
C GLN A 178 -6.72 12.59 -11.54
N LEU A 179 -6.06 13.03 -12.61
CA LEU A 179 -6.64 13.99 -13.56
C LEU A 179 -7.52 13.28 -14.61
N GLY A 180 -8.64 13.88 -14.99
CA GLY A 180 -9.49 13.37 -16.07
C GLY A 180 -10.08 11.98 -15.80
N CYS A 181 -10.32 11.66 -14.53
CA CYS A 181 -11.02 10.45 -14.12
C CYS A 181 -12.50 10.56 -14.46
N LYS A 182 -13.10 9.45 -14.89
CA LYS A 182 -14.56 9.36 -15.05
C LYS A 182 -15.16 9.01 -13.69
N ASP A 183 -16.23 9.69 -13.34
CA ASP A 183 -17.04 9.36 -12.16
C ASP A 183 -17.95 8.16 -12.42
#